data_AF-X1PS24-F1
#
_entry.id   AF-X1PS24-F1
#
_cell.length_a   1.000
_cell.length_b   1.000
_cell.length_c   1.000
_cell.angle_alpha   90.00
_cell.angle_beta   90.00
_cell.angle_gamma   90.00
#
_symmetry.space_group_name_H-M   'P 1'
#
loop_
_entity.id
_entity.type
_entity.pdbx_description
1 polymer ?
#
loop_
_entity_poly.entity_id
_entity_poly.type
_entity_poly.pdbx_seq_one_letter_code
_entity_poly.pdbx_strand_id
1 'polypeptide(L)'
;MSAKRIAFLGPSGTFSEEAALRYDPTAQLLPLASVAAVAAAVDSGMAEEGVVAIENSIEGSVTDTLDILIHESRLSIKQELVLPVEHCLLVRPATQAVDVKVLLSHPQALGQCRRFVERCFPKAEIVAALSTAAAVDEMMARENAAAIATRRAADLYAAEILARDIQDRSDNLTRFVVLAETDHPPTGNDKTSLAFSFADDRPGLLVSALEEFSSRSINLTKV
;
A
#
# COMPACT_ATOMS: atom_id res chain seq x y z
N MET A 1 3.56 9.08 -28.06
CA MET A 1 2.79 7.95 -27.51
C MET A 1 2.04 8.49 -26.31
N SER A 2 0.76 8.12 -26.13
CA SER A 2 0.02 8.51 -24.93
C SER A 2 0.68 7.88 -23.70
N ALA A 3 0.77 8.60 -22.60
CA ALA A 3 1.22 8.02 -21.34
C ALA A 3 0.28 6.87 -20.95
N LYS A 4 0.85 5.77 -20.43
CA LYS A 4 0.08 4.64 -19.88
C LYS A 4 -0.74 5.14 -18.69
N ARG A 5 -2.01 4.75 -18.58
CA ARG A 5 -2.86 5.03 -17.43
C ARG A 5 -2.78 3.88 -16.44
N ILE A 6 -2.49 4.23 -15.18
CA ILE A 6 -2.37 3.28 -14.09
C ILE A 6 -3.37 3.64 -13.00
N ALA A 7 -4.33 2.75 -12.78
CA ALA A 7 -5.28 2.87 -11.68
C ALA A 7 -4.62 2.50 -10.34
N PHE A 8 -5.00 3.14 -9.25
CA PHE A 8 -4.51 2.76 -7.91
C PHE A 8 -5.53 3.08 -6.83
N LEU A 9 -5.40 2.42 -5.67
CA LEU A 9 -6.24 2.72 -4.50
C LEU A 9 -5.84 4.08 -3.93
N GLY A 10 -6.70 5.08 -4.16
CA GLY A 10 -6.50 6.46 -3.75
C GLY A 10 -6.76 6.70 -2.26
N PRO A 11 -6.69 7.98 -1.85
CA PRO A 11 -6.41 9.17 -2.67
C PRO A 11 -4.93 9.31 -3.05
N SER A 12 -4.59 10.35 -3.83
CA SER A 12 -3.20 10.77 -4.07
C SER A 12 -2.48 11.08 -2.75
N GLY A 13 -1.18 10.82 -2.69
CA GLY A 13 -0.38 10.93 -1.46
C GLY A 13 -0.32 9.65 -0.62
N THR A 14 -0.98 8.58 -1.03
CA THR A 14 -0.92 7.27 -0.37
C THR A 14 0.29 6.45 -0.82
N PHE A 15 0.59 5.37 -0.10
CA PHE A 15 1.63 4.41 -0.50
C PHE A 15 1.30 3.72 -1.84
N SER A 16 0.01 3.56 -2.18
CA SER A 16 -0.41 3.01 -3.47
C SER A 16 -0.03 3.93 -4.65
N GLU A 17 -0.17 5.25 -4.48
CA GLU A 17 0.31 6.21 -5.49
C GLU A 17 1.83 6.14 -5.64
N GLU A 18 2.54 6.05 -4.51
CA GLU A 18 4.00 5.92 -4.52
C GLU A 18 4.45 4.64 -5.23
N ALA A 19 3.78 3.50 -4.97
CA ALA A 19 4.04 2.25 -5.67
C ALA A 19 3.80 2.38 -7.18
N ALA A 20 2.73 3.04 -7.60
CA ALA A 20 2.44 3.28 -9.01
C ALA A 20 3.50 4.16 -9.69
N LEU A 21 3.97 5.23 -9.01
CA LEU A 21 5.04 6.10 -9.52
C LEU A 21 6.39 5.39 -9.59
N ARG A 22 6.72 4.54 -8.61
CA ARG A 22 7.96 3.74 -8.65
C ARG A 22 7.93 2.72 -9.77
N TYR A 23 6.75 2.18 -10.08
CA TYR A 23 6.58 1.23 -11.17
C TYR A 23 6.69 1.91 -12.55
N ASP A 24 5.98 3.02 -12.77
CA ASP A 24 6.09 3.83 -13.99
C ASP A 24 5.99 5.33 -13.66
N PRO A 25 7.12 6.05 -13.61
CA PRO A 25 7.13 7.48 -13.27
C PRO A 25 6.58 8.38 -14.38
N THR A 26 6.33 7.82 -15.57
CA THR A 26 5.78 8.55 -16.73
C THR A 26 4.30 8.31 -16.94
N ALA A 27 3.69 7.42 -16.14
CA ALA A 27 2.28 7.08 -16.24
C ALA A 27 1.35 8.21 -15.80
N GLN A 28 0.17 8.23 -16.40
CA GLN A 28 -0.97 9.02 -15.94
C GLN A 28 -1.71 8.22 -14.86
N LEU A 29 -1.64 8.66 -13.61
CA LEU A 29 -2.26 7.92 -12.52
C LEU A 29 -3.75 8.24 -12.38
N LEU A 30 -4.54 7.21 -12.07
CA LEU A 30 -5.98 7.28 -11.86
C LEU A 30 -6.32 6.81 -10.43
N PRO A 31 -6.53 7.74 -9.47
CA PRO A 31 -6.94 7.36 -8.12
C PRO A 31 -8.38 6.87 -8.10
N LEU A 32 -8.63 5.74 -7.43
CA LEU A 32 -9.96 5.14 -7.27
C LEU A 32 -10.24 4.81 -5.81
N ALA A 33 -11.53 4.72 -5.46
CA ALA A 33 -11.97 4.66 -4.07
C ALA A 33 -11.85 3.26 -3.42
N SER A 34 -11.65 2.20 -4.21
CA SER A 34 -11.56 0.83 -3.71
C SER A 34 -10.71 -0.05 -4.62
N VAL A 35 -10.21 -1.16 -4.08
CA VAL A 35 -9.49 -2.19 -4.86
C VAL A 35 -10.38 -2.74 -5.98
N ALA A 36 -11.67 -2.97 -5.69
CA ALA A 36 -12.66 -3.40 -6.69
C ALA A 36 -12.81 -2.39 -7.83
N ALA A 37 -12.82 -1.08 -7.53
CA ALA A 37 -12.85 -0.05 -8.56
C ALA A 37 -11.58 -0.06 -9.41
N VAL A 38 -10.40 -0.28 -8.80
CA VAL A 38 -9.13 -0.43 -9.53
C VAL A 38 -9.19 -1.61 -10.49
N ALA A 39 -9.62 -2.79 -10.03
CA ALA A 39 -9.75 -3.96 -10.87
C ALA A 39 -10.75 -3.74 -12.03
N ALA A 40 -11.93 -3.20 -11.73
CA ALA A 40 -12.94 -2.89 -12.75
C ALA A 40 -12.44 -1.86 -13.78
N ALA A 41 -11.59 -0.90 -13.39
CA ALA A 41 -10.99 0.06 -14.32
C ALA A 41 -10.01 -0.62 -15.28
N VAL A 42 -9.28 -1.65 -14.84
CA VAL A 42 -8.40 -2.44 -15.72
C VAL A 42 -9.23 -3.35 -16.62
N ASP A 43 -10.19 -4.10 -16.07
CA ASP A 43 -11.05 -5.02 -16.83
C ASP A 43 -11.91 -4.31 -17.90
N SER A 44 -12.24 -3.02 -17.71
CA SER A 44 -12.99 -2.22 -18.68
C SER A 44 -12.11 -1.48 -19.70
N GLY A 45 -10.79 -1.54 -19.56
CA GLY A 45 -9.84 -0.76 -20.38
C GLY A 45 -9.82 0.74 -20.07
N MET A 46 -10.42 1.17 -18.95
CA MET A 46 -10.33 2.57 -18.47
C MET A 46 -8.90 2.93 -18.06
N ALA A 47 -8.18 1.96 -17.48
CA ALA A 47 -6.74 1.99 -17.24
C ALA A 47 -6.10 0.76 -17.87
N GLU A 48 -4.86 0.87 -18.33
CA GLU A 48 -4.17 -0.29 -18.92
C GLU A 48 -3.65 -1.25 -17.82
N GLU A 49 -3.33 -0.72 -16.64
CA GLU A 49 -2.82 -1.49 -15.50
C GLU A 49 -3.35 -0.90 -14.17
N GLY A 50 -3.32 -1.69 -13.10
CA GLY A 50 -3.77 -1.28 -11.76
C GLY A 50 -2.75 -1.64 -10.70
N VAL A 51 -2.52 -0.79 -9.70
CA VAL A 51 -1.59 -1.04 -8.59
C VAL A 51 -2.34 -1.12 -7.27
N VAL A 52 -2.23 -2.26 -6.60
CA VAL A 52 -2.92 -2.55 -5.33
C VAL A 52 -1.99 -3.26 -4.36
N ALA A 53 -2.18 -3.03 -3.06
CA ALA A 53 -1.46 -3.78 -2.03
C ALA A 53 -2.04 -5.19 -1.91
N ILE A 54 -1.18 -6.21 -1.87
CA ILE A 54 -1.59 -7.61 -1.65
C ILE A 54 -1.22 -8.11 -0.26
N GLU A 55 -0.22 -7.50 0.37
CA GLU A 55 0.29 -7.92 1.67
C GLU A 55 1.08 -6.82 2.37
N ASN A 56 0.96 -6.76 3.69
CA ASN A 56 1.83 -5.98 4.56
C ASN A 56 2.52 -6.92 5.57
N SER A 57 3.80 -6.68 5.83
CA SER A 57 4.62 -7.50 6.74
C SER A 57 4.16 -7.52 8.21
N ILE A 58 3.36 -6.53 8.63
CA ILE A 58 2.82 -6.43 10.00
C ILE A 58 1.36 -6.91 10.04
N GLU A 59 0.55 -6.54 9.05
CA GLU A 59 -0.90 -6.80 9.06
C GLU A 59 -1.32 -8.04 8.29
N GLY A 60 -0.41 -8.65 7.53
CA GLY A 60 -0.67 -9.82 6.71
C GLY A 60 -1.30 -9.46 5.37
N SER A 61 -2.09 -10.39 4.83
CA SER A 61 -2.67 -10.28 3.49
C SER A 61 -3.77 -9.23 3.42
N VAL A 62 -3.85 -8.53 2.28
CA VAL A 62 -4.97 -7.64 1.96
C VAL A 62 -6.08 -8.47 1.31
N THR A 63 -7.10 -8.82 2.09
CA THR A 63 -8.19 -9.74 1.70
C THR A 63 -8.90 -9.29 0.43
N ASP A 64 -9.25 -8.00 0.33
CA ASP A 64 -9.99 -7.47 -0.83
C ASP A 64 -9.26 -7.73 -2.15
N THR A 65 -7.92 -7.60 -2.16
CA THR A 65 -7.09 -7.88 -3.34
C THR A 65 -7.06 -9.36 -3.66
N LEU A 66 -6.99 -10.23 -2.65
CA LEU A 66 -7.03 -11.67 -2.85
C LEU A 66 -8.39 -12.11 -3.38
N ASP A 67 -9.49 -11.62 -2.82
CA ASP A 67 -10.84 -11.98 -3.24
C ASP A 67 -11.09 -11.61 -4.70
N ILE A 68 -10.65 -10.42 -5.13
CA ILE A 68 -10.76 -9.98 -6.53
C ILE A 68 -9.97 -10.88 -7.48
N LEU A 69 -8.75 -11.27 -7.10
CA LEU A 69 -7.90 -12.15 -7.90
C LEU A 69 -8.45 -13.58 -7.99
N ILE A 70 -9.13 -14.05 -6.94
CA ILE A 70 -9.66 -15.42 -6.88
C ILE A 70 -11.03 -15.51 -7.56
N HIS A 71 -11.90 -14.52 -7.37
CA HIS A 71 -13.33 -14.65 -7.66
C HIS A 71 -13.85 -13.71 -8.75
N GLU A 72 -13.26 -12.53 -8.92
CA GLU A 72 -13.97 -11.42 -9.59
C GLU A 72 -13.33 -10.94 -10.88
N SER A 73 -12.10 -11.33 -11.19
CA SER A 73 -11.35 -10.73 -12.30
C SER A 73 -10.72 -11.76 -13.24
N ARG A 74 -10.53 -11.36 -14.50
CA ARG A 74 -9.66 -12.07 -15.47
C ARG A 74 -8.23 -11.56 -15.40
N LEU A 75 -7.92 -10.77 -14.38
CA LEU A 75 -6.65 -10.08 -14.25
C LEU A 75 -5.58 -11.04 -13.78
N SER A 76 -4.37 -10.79 -14.25
CA SER A 76 -3.14 -11.46 -13.82
C SER A 76 -2.27 -10.51 -13.01
N ILE A 77 -1.47 -11.06 -12.10
CA ILE A 77 -0.37 -10.32 -11.47
C ILE A 77 0.77 -10.27 -12.47
N LYS A 78 0.97 -9.10 -13.09
CA LYS A 78 2.02 -8.88 -14.09
C LYS A 78 3.38 -8.54 -13.47
N GLN A 79 3.38 -7.94 -12.29
CA GLN A 79 4.61 -7.59 -11.57
C GLN A 79 4.30 -7.40 -10.09
N GLU A 80 5.29 -7.56 -9.22
CA GLU A 80 5.22 -7.15 -7.82
C GLU A 80 6.24 -6.06 -7.49
N LEU A 81 5.92 -5.22 -6.51
CA LEU A 81 6.80 -4.23 -5.92
C LEU A 81 6.77 -4.36 -4.41
N VAL A 82 7.92 -4.28 -3.75
CA VAL A 82 8.01 -4.26 -2.29
C VAL A 82 8.55 -2.91 -1.86
N LEU A 83 7.73 -2.14 -1.14
CA LEU A 83 8.08 -0.81 -0.66
C LEU A 83 8.19 -0.81 0.86
N PRO A 84 9.22 -0.15 1.44
CA PRO A 84 9.23 0.13 2.86
C PRO A 84 8.14 1.15 3.21
N VAL A 85 7.50 0.96 4.37
CA VAL A 85 6.55 1.90 4.94
C VAL A 85 7.32 2.93 5.75
N GLU A 86 7.60 4.06 5.11
CA GLU A 86 8.30 5.19 5.70
C GLU A 86 7.30 6.28 6.11
N HIS A 87 7.12 6.47 7.41
CA HIS A 87 6.26 7.52 7.95
C HIS A 87 7.07 8.79 8.21
N CYS A 88 6.54 9.92 7.76
CA CYS A 88 7.06 11.25 8.02
C CYS A 88 6.11 12.01 8.94
N LEU A 89 6.67 12.84 9.82
CA LEU A 89 5.94 13.85 10.56
C LEU A 89 5.90 15.14 9.75
N LEU A 90 4.70 15.52 9.29
CA LEU A 90 4.46 16.67 8.46
C LEU A 90 3.81 17.80 9.27
N VAL A 91 4.11 19.03 8.90
CA VAL A 91 3.47 20.25 9.44
C VAL A 91 3.27 21.27 8.33
N ARG A 92 2.46 22.31 8.60
CA ARG A 92 2.46 23.49 7.73
C ARG A 92 3.82 24.18 7.76
N PRO A 93 4.26 24.82 6.66
CA PRO A 93 5.50 25.59 6.64
C PRO A 93 5.63 26.54 7.84
N ALA A 94 6.84 26.59 8.41
CA ALA A 94 7.19 27.42 9.56
C ALA A 94 6.52 27.04 10.91
N THR A 95 5.83 25.91 11.00
CA THR A 95 5.34 25.38 12.30
C THR A 95 6.49 24.69 13.02
N GLN A 96 6.76 25.07 14.28
CA GLN A 96 7.81 24.40 15.05
C GLN A 96 7.26 23.19 15.80
N ALA A 97 8.12 22.21 16.05
CA ALA A 97 7.75 21.01 16.83
C ALA A 97 7.15 21.35 18.21
N VAL A 98 7.65 22.40 18.87
CA VAL A 98 7.15 22.83 20.20
C VAL A 98 5.71 23.33 20.18
N ASP A 99 5.22 23.77 19.02
CA ASP A 99 3.88 24.33 18.87
C ASP A 99 2.83 23.25 18.60
N VAL A 100 3.25 22.03 18.24
CA VAL A 100 2.34 20.93 17.87
C VAL A 100 1.49 20.50 19.07
N LYS A 101 0.16 20.63 18.92
CA LYS A 101 -0.86 20.25 19.91
C LYS A 101 -1.78 19.14 19.44
N VAL A 102 -1.88 18.94 18.12
CA VAL A 102 -2.75 17.92 17.52
C VAL A 102 -1.96 17.11 16.51
N LEU A 103 -2.14 15.80 16.53
CA LEU A 103 -1.51 14.84 15.61
C LEU A 103 -2.59 14.05 14.89
N LEU A 104 -2.55 14.09 13.56
CA LEU A 104 -3.54 13.45 12.70
C LEU A 104 -2.91 12.33 11.88
N SER A 105 -3.57 11.19 11.78
CA SER A 105 -3.26 10.19 10.75
C SER A 105 -4.34 9.11 10.66
N HIS A 106 -4.18 8.19 9.71
CA HIS A 106 -4.91 6.94 9.73
C HIS A 106 -4.59 6.15 11.02
N PRO A 107 -5.58 5.47 11.65
CA PRO A 107 -5.37 4.70 12.89
C PRO A 107 -4.17 3.75 12.84
N GLN A 108 -3.95 3.11 11.69
CA GLN A 108 -2.80 2.23 11.46
C GLN A 108 -1.46 2.98 11.59
N ALA A 109 -1.31 4.12 10.93
CA ALA A 109 -0.07 4.90 10.96
C ALA A 109 0.19 5.49 12.36
N LEU A 110 -0.87 5.91 13.06
CA LEU A 110 -0.80 6.30 14.48
C LEU A 110 -0.28 5.14 15.34
N GLY A 111 -0.83 3.93 15.16
CA GLY A 111 -0.39 2.74 15.87
C GLY A 111 1.06 2.36 15.56
N GLN A 112 1.49 2.53 14.32
CA GLN A 112 2.86 2.22 13.87
C GLN A 112 3.89 3.26 14.30
N CYS A 113 3.50 4.45 14.77
CA CYS A 113 4.42 5.52 15.21
C CYS A 113 4.25 5.86 16.70
N ARG A 114 3.60 4.98 17.46
CA ARG A 114 3.14 5.27 18.82
C ARG A 114 4.30 5.64 19.74
N ARG A 115 5.44 4.93 19.71
CA ARG A 115 6.57 5.23 20.60
C ARG A 115 7.19 6.58 20.29
N PHE A 116 7.28 6.94 19.01
CA PHE A 116 7.76 8.26 18.60
C PHE A 116 6.84 9.36 19.13
N VAL A 117 5.53 9.20 18.96
CA VAL A 117 4.52 10.16 19.42
C VAL A 117 4.53 10.32 20.94
N GLU A 118 4.52 9.22 21.70
CA GLU A 118 4.57 9.25 23.17
C GLU A 118 5.84 9.93 23.70
N ARG A 119 6.98 9.75 23.02
CA ARG A 119 8.26 10.33 23.43
C ARG A 119 8.36 11.81 23.10
N CYS A 120 8.00 12.20 21.89
CA CYS A 120 8.25 13.54 21.35
C CYS A 120 7.08 14.51 21.58
N PHE A 121 5.84 14.00 21.59
CA PHE A 121 4.61 14.79 21.69
C PHE A 121 3.64 14.20 22.73
N PRO A 122 4.08 13.98 23.99
CA PRO A 122 3.28 13.29 25.02
C PRO A 122 1.96 13.99 25.40
N LYS A 123 1.80 15.27 25.02
CA LYS A 123 0.63 16.11 25.33
C LYS A 123 -0.25 16.40 24.11
N ALA A 124 0.13 15.91 22.93
CA ALA A 124 -0.65 16.16 21.73
C ALA A 124 -1.93 15.32 21.73
N GLU A 125 -3.03 15.92 21.30
CA GLU A 125 -4.27 15.21 21.00
C GLU A 125 -4.09 14.37 19.73
N ILE A 126 -4.54 13.11 19.77
CA ILE A 126 -4.46 12.19 18.64
C ILE A 126 -5.83 12.13 17.96
N VAL A 127 -5.87 12.47 16.67
CA VAL A 127 -7.09 12.50 15.86
C VAL A 127 -6.96 11.52 14.70
N ALA A 128 -7.93 10.62 14.57
CA ALA A 128 -7.98 9.66 13.47
C ALA A 128 -8.56 10.30 12.20
N ALA A 129 -7.93 10.03 11.06
CA ALA A 129 -8.39 10.41 9.73
C ALA A 129 -8.65 9.17 8.86
N LEU A 130 -9.36 9.36 7.73
CA LEU A 130 -9.72 8.27 6.81
C LEU A 130 -8.53 7.71 6.01
N SER A 131 -7.46 8.50 5.85
CA SER A 131 -6.21 8.06 5.22
C SER A 131 -5.06 8.95 5.69
N THR A 132 -3.82 8.52 5.44
CA THR A 132 -2.63 9.35 5.72
C THR A 132 -2.64 10.65 4.92
N ALA A 133 -3.10 10.62 3.66
CA ALA A 133 -3.23 11.83 2.84
C ALA A 133 -4.35 12.76 3.32
N ALA A 134 -5.52 12.21 3.71
CA ALA A 134 -6.60 13.00 4.30
C ALA A 134 -6.18 13.70 5.61
N ALA A 135 -5.30 13.07 6.39
CA ALA A 135 -4.73 13.68 7.58
C ALA A 135 -3.86 14.91 7.26
N VAL A 136 -3.14 14.91 6.13
CA VAL A 136 -2.35 16.07 5.69
C VAL A 136 -3.27 17.21 5.28
N ASP A 137 -4.32 16.92 4.53
CA ASP A 137 -5.33 17.93 4.13
C ASP A 137 -5.96 18.60 5.37
N GLU A 138 -6.40 17.81 6.34
CA GLU A 138 -6.97 18.32 7.59
C GLU A 138 -5.96 19.09 8.44
N MET A 139 -4.71 18.63 8.49
CA MET A 139 -3.61 19.33 9.16
C MET A 139 -3.33 20.69 8.51
N MET A 140 -3.37 20.80 7.19
CA MET A 140 -3.14 22.07 6.49
C MET A 140 -4.19 23.13 6.85
N ALA A 141 -5.41 22.70 7.18
CA ALA A 141 -6.50 23.57 7.62
C ALA A 141 -6.43 23.98 9.10
N ARG A 142 -5.47 23.47 9.88
CA ARG A 142 -5.36 23.72 11.33
C ARG A 142 -4.05 24.42 11.68
N GLU A 143 -4.09 25.26 12.71
CA GLU A 143 -2.88 25.74 13.37
C GLU A 143 -2.38 24.71 14.37
N ASN A 144 -1.06 24.68 14.62
CA ASN A 144 -0.47 23.85 15.67
C ASN A 144 -0.77 22.35 15.50
N ALA A 145 -0.97 21.90 14.26
CA ALA A 145 -1.25 20.52 13.92
C ALA A 145 -0.09 19.89 13.15
N ALA A 146 0.10 18.59 13.34
CA ALA A 146 1.01 17.77 12.57
C ALA A 146 0.28 16.55 12.03
N ALA A 147 0.71 16.03 10.89
CA ALA A 147 0.19 14.80 10.30
C ALA A 147 1.28 13.74 10.18
N ILE A 148 0.95 12.48 10.45
CA ILE A 148 1.82 11.36 10.10
C ILE A 148 1.41 10.86 8.71
N ALA A 149 2.28 10.97 7.72
CA ALA A 149 1.96 10.59 6.35
C ALA A 149 3.20 10.22 5.53
N THR A 150 2.98 9.92 4.25
CA THR A 150 4.07 9.62 3.31
C THR A 150 4.86 10.89 2.97
N ARG A 151 6.11 10.72 2.54
CA ARG A 151 6.87 11.82 1.92
C ARG A 151 6.15 12.39 0.70
N ARG A 152 5.49 11.55 -0.10
CA ARG A 152 4.72 11.95 -1.27
C ARG A 152 3.61 12.95 -0.91
N ALA A 153 2.91 12.75 0.21
CA ALA A 153 1.91 13.69 0.68
C ALA A 153 2.53 15.04 1.07
N ALA A 154 3.75 15.08 1.60
CA ALA A 154 4.46 16.32 1.86
C ALA A 154 4.66 17.15 0.58
N ASP A 155 5.12 16.49 -0.49
CA ASP A 155 5.35 17.13 -1.79
C ASP A 155 4.04 17.64 -2.41
N LEU A 156 2.96 16.86 -2.34
CA LEU A 156 1.65 17.21 -2.91
C LEU A 156 1.00 18.41 -2.22
N TYR A 157 1.09 18.49 -0.89
CA TYR A 157 0.45 19.54 -0.09
C TYR A 157 1.41 20.70 0.23
N ALA A 158 2.64 20.66 -0.29
CA ALA A 158 3.72 21.58 0.09
C ALA A 158 3.91 21.70 1.61
N ALA A 159 3.74 20.59 2.32
CA ALA A 159 3.94 20.51 3.76
C ALA A 159 5.43 20.33 4.10
N GLU A 160 5.83 20.81 5.27
CA GLU A 160 7.20 20.69 5.77
C GLU A 160 7.38 19.38 6.55
N ILE A 161 8.50 18.70 6.34
CA ILE A 161 8.83 17.46 7.04
C ILE A 161 9.65 17.79 8.29
N LEU A 162 9.08 17.64 9.48
CA LEU A 162 9.80 17.81 10.75
C LEU A 162 10.66 16.60 11.14
N ALA A 163 10.19 15.40 10.81
CA ALA A 163 10.90 14.16 11.09
C ALA A 163 10.58 13.11 10.03
N ARG A 164 11.57 12.24 9.76
CA ARG A 164 11.46 11.10 8.85
C ARG A 164 11.67 9.82 9.65
N ASP A 165 11.22 8.71 9.08
CA ASP A 165 11.44 7.37 9.61
C ASP A 165 10.95 7.23 11.06
N ILE A 166 9.76 7.77 11.35
CA ILE A 166 9.21 7.83 12.71
C ILE A 166 8.44 6.57 13.11
N GLN A 167 8.32 5.59 12.22
CA GLN A 167 7.75 4.28 12.49
C GLN A 167 8.54 3.54 13.58
N ASP A 168 7.83 2.81 14.43
CA ASP A 168 8.38 2.02 15.53
C ASP A 168 9.20 0.81 15.04
N ARG A 169 8.96 0.39 13.79
CA ARG A 169 9.56 -0.79 13.14
C ARG A 169 10.07 -0.43 11.75
N SER A 170 11.38 -0.55 11.55
CA SER A 170 12.03 -0.28 10.25
C SER A 170 11.88 -1.42 9.24
N ASP A 171 11.44 -2.60 9.69
CA ASP A 171 11.22 -3.79 8.87
C ASP A 171 9.79 -3.86 8.28
N ASN A 172 9.03 -2.77 8.36
CA ASN A 172 7.68 -2.71 7.80
C ASN A 172 7.73 -2.55 6.27
N LEU A 173 7.37 -3.61 5.56
CA LEU A 173 7.26 -3.65 4.12
C LEU A 173 5.81 -3.89 3.68
N THR A 174 5.39 -3.21 2.62
CA THR A 174 4.15 -3.50 1.91
C THR A 174 4.49 -4.00 0.51
N ARG A 175 3.92 -5.16 0.16
CA ARG A 175 3.99 -5.75 -1.16
C ARG A 175 2.77 -5.31 -1.97
N PHE A 176 3.05 -4.67 -3.08
CA PHE A 176 2.10 -4.25 -4.10
C PHE A 176 2.21 -5.16 -5.32
N VAL A 177 1.12 -5.29 -6.06
CA VAL A 177 1.05 -6.00 -7.32
C VAL A 177 0.48 -5.10 -8.41
N VAL A 178 0.99 -5.31 -9.62
CA VAL A 178 0.47 -4.70 -10.86
C VAL A 178 -0.52 -5.68 -11.47
N LEU A 179 -1.79 -5.29 -11.52
CA LEU A 179 -2.87 -5.99 -12.19
C LEU A 179 -2.91 -5.59 -13.66
N ALA A 180 -3.05 -6.58 -14.54
CA ALA A 180 -3.22 -6.38 -15.97
C ALA A 180 -4.03 -7.53 -16.59
N GLU A 181 -4.60 -7.33 -17.77
CA GLU A 181 -5.27 -8.42 -18.52
C GLU A 181 -4.30 -9.51 -18.97
N THR A 182 -3.02 -9.18 -19.13
CA THR A 182 -1.99 -10.11 -19.60
C THR A 182 -0.78 -10.10 -18.68
N ASP A 183 -0.21 -11.28 -18.49
CA ASP A 183 1.02 -11.48 -17.73
C ASP A 183 2.26 -11.06 -18.53
N HIS A 184 3.41 -10.99 -17.85
CA HIS A 184 4.70 -10.72 -18.47
C HIS A 184 5.30 -11.99 -19.12
N PRO A 185 6.19 -11.84 -20.13
CA PRO A 185 6.97 -12.97 -20.64
C PRO A 185 7.91 -13.55 -19.56
N PRO A 186 8.22 -14.86 -19.58
CA PRO A 186 9.13 -15.48 -18.61
C PRO A 186 10.50 -14.81 -18.55
N THR A 187 11.00 -14.56 -17.33
CA THR A 187 12.30 -13.91 -17.09
C THR A 187 13.36 -14.87 -16.58
N GLY A 188 12.96 -16.06 -16.10
CA GLY A 188 13.86 -17.02 -15.45
C GLY A 188 14.06 -16.75 -13.95
N ASN A 189 13.51 -15.66 -13.43
CA ASN A 189 13.37 -15.37 -12.00
C ASN A 189 11.93 -14.95 -11.71
N ASP A 190 11.01 -15.89 -11.94
CA ASP A 190 9.58 -15.64 -11.97
C ASP A 190 8.93 -16.13 -10.67
N LYS A 191 7.84 -15.47 -10.28
CA LYS A 191 6.98 -15.91 -9.17
C LYS A 191 5.59 -16.17 -9.71
N THR A 192 5.07 -17.37 -9.43
CA THR A 192 3.69 -17.73 -9.76
C THR A 192 2.86 -17.70 -8.48
N SER A 193 1.74 -16.98 -8.52
CA SER A 193 0.72 -17.02 -7.47
C SER A 193 -0.43 -17.91 -7.91
N LEU A 194 -0.87 -18.81 -7.04
CA LEU A 194 -1.93 -19.77 -7.32
C LEU A 194 -2.93 -19.75 -6.17
N ALA A 195 -4.21 -19.86 -6.51
CA ALA A 195 -5.27 -20.14 -5.57
C ALA A 195 -6.01 -21.40 -6.04
N PHE A 196 -6.28 -22.31 -5.12
CA PHE A 196 -7.00 -23.54 -5.40
C PHE A 196 -7.83 -23.93 -4.19
N SER A 197 -8.90 -24.70 -4.43
CA SER A 197 -9.76 -25.26 -3.41
C SER A 197 -9.79 -26.79 -3.54
N PHE A 198 -10.11 -27.46 -2.44
CA PHE A 198 -10.33 -28.90 -2.42
C PHE A 198 -11.83 -29.19 -2.47
N ALA A 199 -12.21 -30.26 -3.20
CA ALA A 199 -13.61 -30.69 -3.28
C ALA A 199 -14.13 -31.25 -1.95
N ASP A 200 -13.25 -31.87 -1.16
CA ASP A 200 -13.55 -32.45 0.15
C ASP A 200 -12.54 -31.91 1.18
N ASP A 201 -12.89 -31.96 2.47
CA ASP A 201 -11.98 -31.64 3.58
C ASP A 201 -11.60 -32.92 4.34
N ARG A 202 -10.32 -33.32 4.26
CA ARG A 202 -9.79 -34.51 4.93
C ARG A 202 -8.32 -34.32 5.37
N PRO A 203 -7.89 -34.98 6.46
CA PRO A 203 -6.50 -34.91 6.91
C PRO A 203 -5.50 -35.27 5.80
N GLY A 204 -4.43 -34.48 5.70
CA GLY A 204 -3.32 -34.70 4.76
C GLY A 204 -3.46 -34.02 3.39
N LEU A 205 -4.62 -33.43 3.04
CA LEU A 205 -4.81 -32.82 1.72
C LEU A 205 -3.80 -31.72 1.39
N LEU A 206 -3.61 -30.76 2.31
CA LEU A 206 -2.65 -29.67 2.09
C LEU A 206 -1.22 -30.22 1.96
N VAL A 207 -0.86 -31.21 2.76
CA VAL A 207 0.48 -31.85 2.68
C VAL A 207 0.69 -32.44 1.29
N SER A 208 -0.26 -33.22 0.79
CA SER A 208 -0.16 -33.81 -0.56
C SER A 208 -0.08 -32.75 -1.66
N ALA A 209 -0.79 -31.62 -1.53
CA ALA A 209 -0.69 -30.53 -2.49
C ALA A 209 0.69 -29.85 -2.46
N LEU A 210 1.26 -29.63 -1.27
CA LEU A 210 2.58 -29.01 -1.11
C LEU A 210 3.73 -29.95 -1.55
N GLU A 211 3.55 -31.26 -1.42
CA GLU A 211 4.51 -32.27 -1.88
C GLU A 211 4.79 -32.18 -3.38
N GLU A 212 3.79 -31.81 -4.20
CA GLU A 212 3.97 -31.62 -5.65
C GLU A 212 5.01 -30.53 -5.97
N PHE A 213 5.07 -29.45 -5.18
CA PHE A 213 6.08 -28.41 -5.38
C PHE A 213 7.47 -28.89 -4.93
N SER A 214 7.55 -29.47 -3.73
CA SER A 214 8.83 -29.89 -3.14
C SER A 214 9.53 -31.00 -3.95
N SER A 215 8.78 -31.97 -4.47
CA SER A 215 9.30 -33.08 -5.31
C SER A 215 9.87 -32.59 -6.65
N ARG A 216 9.48 -31.40 -7.09
CA ARG A 216 9.97 -30.74 -8.31
C ARG A 216 10.97 -29.62 -8.01
N SER A 217 11.43 -29.49 -6.77
CA SER A 217 12.34 -28.44 -6.32
C SER A 217 11.81 -27.02 -6.57
N ILE A 218 10.49 -26.84 -6.49
CA ILE A 218 9.84 -25.53 -6.62
C ILE A 218 9.74 -24.91 -5.23
N ASN A 219 10.43 -23.79 -5.02
CA ASN A 219 10.43 -23.09 -3.74
C ASN A 219 9.13 -22.30 -3.54
N LEU A 220 8.48 -22.48 -2.39
CA LEU A 220 7.30 -21.72 -2.00
C LEU A 220 7.71 -20.54 -1.13
N THR A 221 7.16 -19.36 -1.42
CA THR A 221 7.42 -18.12 -0.67
C THR A 221 6.23 -17.64 0.15
N LYS A 222 5.06 -18.24 -0.05
CA LYS A 222 3.81 -17.99 0.67
C LYS A 222 2.89 -19.21 0.53
N VAL A 223 2.20 -19.59 1.61
CA VAL A 223 1.12 -20.60 1.66
C VAL A 223 -0.01 -20.04 2.52
#